data_AF-A0AAD4BDB3-F1
#
_entry.id   AF-A0AAD4BDB3-F1
#
_cell.length_a   1.000
_cell.length_b   1.000
_cell.length_c   1.000
_cell.angle_alpha   90.00
_cell.angle_beta   90.00
_cell.angle_gamma   90.00
#
_symmetry.space_group_name_H-M   'P 1'
#
loop_
_entity.id
_entity.type
_entity.pdbx_description
1 polymer ?
#
loop_
_entity_poly.entity_id
_entity_poly.type
_entity_poly.pdbx_seq_one_letter_code
_entity_poly.pdbx_strand_id
1 'polypeptide(L)'
;MSRGGARGFGRGGARGGGRGGFQQRDAGPPDTVLEIGSFMHAVEDEMLCASLVSDKVPYFNAPVYLQNKSVVGKVDEILGPINEAYFSVKMSEGMVATSFKRGDRIYIGSDKLLPIERFLPKPKVTGKKPVSLEWTEN
;
A
#
# COMPACT_ATOMS: atom_id res chain seq x y z
N MET A 1 63.41 23.80 -8.06
CA MET A 1 63.69 23.72 -6.60
C MET A 1 62.66 24.62 -5.93
N SER A 2 61.50 24.10 -5.53
CA SER A 2 61.19 23.42 -4.25
C SER A 2 61.24 24.33 -3.01
N ARG A 3 60.19 24.19 -2.18
CA ARG A 3 60.01 24.60 -0.76
C ARG A 3 59.58 26.05 -0.56
N GLY A 4 58.57 26.40 0.23
CA GLY A 4 57.64 25.75 1.18
C GLY A 4 56.87 26.92 1.81
N GLY A 5 55.56 26.90 2.03
CA GLY A 5 54.85 26.01 2.94
C GLY A 5 54.82 26.62 4.34
N ALA A 6 53.67 27.19 4.75
CA ALA A 6 53.15 27.26 6.14
C ALA A 6 52.19 28.45 6.29
N ARG A 7 50.88 28.26 6.50
CA ARG A 7 50.19 28.02 7.79
C ARG A 7 49.20 29.18 8.03
N GLY A 8 47.96 28.99 7.57
CA GLY A 8 46.82 29.81 7.98
C GLY A 8 45.64 28.88 8.24
N PHE A 9 45.51 28.45 9.49
CA PHE A 9 44.45 27.60 10.01
C PHE A 9 43.08 28.30 9.98
N GLY A 10 42.00 27.54 9.77
CA GLY A 10 40.76 27.75 10.52
C GLY A 10 39.44 27.93 9.76
N ARG A 11 38.85 26.83 9.28
CA ARG A 11 37.39 26.49 9.32
C ARG A 11 37.21 25.27 8.41
N GLY A 12 36.94 24.06 8.89
CA GLY A 12 35.95 23.71 9.90
C GLY A 12 34.69 23.23 9.17
N GLY A 13 34.44 21.92 9.19
CA GLY A 13 33.17 21.28 8.83
C GLY A 13 33.12 20.75 7.39
N ALA A 14 33.40 19.46 7.20
CA ALA A 14 32.38 18.39 7.12
C ALA A 14 31.92 18.17 5.66
N ARG A 15 32.49 17.19 4.96
CA ARG A 15 32.05 15.78 4.97
C ARG A 15 30.57 15.63 4.62
N GLY A 16 30.34 15.02 3.46
CA GLY A 16 29.35 13.94 3.36
C GLY A 16 27.99 14.34 2.81
N GLY A 17 27.77 13.95 1.55
CA GLY A 17 26.87 12.84 1.24
C GLY A 17 25.41 12.94 1.69
N GLY A 18 24.52 12.78 0.72
CA GLY A 18 23.12 12.44 0.97
C GLY A 18 22.25 12.98 -0.15
N ARG A 19 22.27 12.38 -1.34
CA ARG A 19 21.18 11.48 -1.76
C ARG A 19 19.87 11.95 -1.13
N GLY A 20 19.17 12.82 -1.87
CA GLY A 20 17.80 13.20 -1.58
C GLY A 20 16.99 11.94 -1.33
N GLY A 21 16.81 11.64 -0.05
CA GLY A 21 16.02 10.53 0.40
C GLY A 21 14.63 10.78 -0.12
N PHE A 22 14.13 9.83 -0.90
CA PHE A 22 12.71 9.57 -0.98
C PHE A 22 12.23 9.55 0.46
N GLN A 23 11.67 10.68 0.92
CA GLN A 23 10.99 10.74 2.20
C GLN A 23 10.00 9.60 2.14
N GLN A 24 10.26 8.56 2.94
CA GLN A 24 9.20 7.70 3.43
C GLN A 24 8.15 8.68 3.89
N ARG A 25 7.07 8.80 3.11
CA ARG A 25 5.89 9.48 3.58
C ARG A 25 5.34 8.55 4.64
N ASP A 26 5.92 8.62 5.83
CA ASP A 26 5.19 8.49 7.08
C ASP A 26 4.21 9.68 7.11
N ALA A 27 3.29 9.67 6.14
CA ALA A 27 2.12 10.52 6.16
C ALA A 27 1.40 10.08 7.41
N GLY A 28 1.23 11.01 8.34
CA GLY A 28 0.47 10.80 9.55
C GLY A 28 -0.93 10.23 9.25
N PRO A 29 -1.71 9.91 10.30
CA PRO A 29 -3.03 9.32 10.13
C PRO A 29 -3.84 10.07 9.06
N PRO A 30 -4.45 9.35 8.10
CA PRO A 30 -5.11 9.99 6.97
C PRO A 30 -6.24 10.92 7.43
N ASP A 31 -6.50 11.95 6.63
CA ASP A 31 -7.57 12.93 6.88
C ASP A 31 -8.92 12.22 7.08
N THR A 32 -9.16 11.16 6.30
CA THR A 32 -10.34 10.31 6.38
C THR A 32 -9.96 8.84 6.35
N VAL A 33 -10.59 8.05 7.20
CA VAL A 33 -10.54 6.59 7.17
C VAL A 33 -11.90 6.05 6.68
N LEU A 34 -11.87 4.99 5.89
CA LEU A 34 -13.05 4.29 5.39
C LEU A 34 -13.12 2.90 6.00
N GLU A 35 -14.32 2.47 6.35
CA GLU A 35 -14.56 1.09 6.80
C GLU A 35 -14.30 0.13 5.63
N ILE A 36 -13.43 -0.86 5.84
CA ILE A 36 -13.01 -1.78 4.78
C ILE A 36 -13.34 -3.24 5.09
N GLY A 37 -13.37 -3.60 6.36
CA GLY A 37 -13.56 -4.98 6.76
C GLY A 37 -14.03 -5.15 8.18
N SER A 38 -14.39 -6.38 8.51
CA SER A 38 -14.71 -6.80 9.87
C SER A 38 -13.79 -7.91 10.32
N PHE A 39 -13.30 -7.83 11.56
CA PHE A 39 -12.52 -8.88 12.20
C PHE A 39 -13.30 -10.20 12.20
N MET A 40 -12.66 -11.27 11.73
CA MET A 40 -13.23 -12.60 11.70
C MET A 40 -12.58 -13.52 12.72
N HIS A 41 -11.25 -13.62 12.69
CA HIS A 41 -10.49 -14.54 13.53
C HIS A 41 -9.06 -14.04 13.74
N ALA A 42 -8.48 -14.34 14.91
CA ALA A 42 -7.06 -14.16 15.16
C ALA A 42 -6.30 -15.38 14.63
N VAL A 43 -5.24 -15.15 13.86
CA VAL A 43 -4.39 -16.19 13.28
C VAL A 43 -2.96 -15.88 13.70
N GLU A 44 -2.51 -16.49 14.80
CA GLU A 44 -1.21 -16.21 15.40
C GLU A 44 -1.00 -14.71 15.69
N ASP A 45 -0.02 -14.09 15.02
CA ASP A 45 0.34 -12.67 15.16
C ASP A 45 -0.40 -11.76 14.16
N GLU A 46 -1.42 -12.30 13.47
CA GLU A 46 -2.21 -11.60 12.47
C GLU A 46 -3.70 -11.66 12.79
N MET A 47 -4.46 -10.73 12.21
CA MET A 47 -5.91 -10.83 12.17
C MET A 47 -6.38 -11.14 10.76
N LEU A 48 -7.35 -12.05 10.66
CA LEU A 48 -8.09 -12.30 9.44
C LEU A 48 -9.35 -11.43 9.45
N CYS A 49 -9.54 -10.66 8.38
CA CYS A 49 -10.69 -9.81 8.18
C CYS A 49 -11.47 -10.22 6.94
N ALA A 50 -12.80 -10.15 7.03
CA ALA A 50 -13.68 -10.22 5.87
C ALA A 50 -13.81 -8.82 5.26
N SER A 51 -13.61 -8.70 3.94
CA SER A 51 -13.85 -7.44 3.23
C SER A 51 -15.35 -7.15 3.21
N LEU A 52 -15.70 -5.91 3.54
CA LEU A 52 -17.08 -5.41 3.45
C LEU A 52 -17.32 -4.65 2.15
N VAL A 53 -16.24 -4.38 1.39
CA VAL A 53 -16.23 -3.61 0.17
C VAL A 53 -15.89 -4.56 -0.98
N SER A 54 -16.76 -4.65 -1.98
CA SER A 54 -16.63 -5.59 -3.10
C SER A 54 -16.09 -4.94 -4.38
N ASP A 55 -16.16 -3.61 -4.50
CA ASP A 55 -15.70 -2.86 -5.66
C ASP A 55 -14.21 -2.44 -5.56
N LYS A 56 -13.60 -2.61 -4.39
CA LYS A 56 -12.24 -2.18 -4.09
C LYS A 56 -11.46 -3.22 -3.30
N VAL A 57 -10.14 -3.20 -3.51
CA VAL A 57 -9.16 -4.08 -2.88
C VAL A 57 -8.11 -3.22 -2.17
N PRO A 58 -7.75 -3.50 -0.91
CA PRO A 58 -6.72 -2.74 -0.21
C PRO A 58 -5.33 -2.90 -0.84
N TYR A 59 -4.47 -1.90 -0.70
CA TYR A 59 -3.05 -2.06 -1.01
C TYR A 59 -2.37 -3.00 -0.02
N PHE A 60 -1.43 -3.80 -0.52
CA PHE A 60 -0.46 -4.50 0.33
C PHE A 60 0.36 -3.52 1.16
N ASN A 61 0.67 -3.89 2.40
CA ASN A 61 1.35 -3.06 3.40
C ASN A 61 0.64 -1.73 3.73
N ALA A 62 -0.63 -1.55 3.34
CA ALA A 62 -1.38 -0.37 3.74
C ALA A 62 -1.60 -0.36 5.26
N PRO A 63 -1.40 0.79 5.93
CA PRO A 63 -1.74 0.92 7.34
C PRO A 63 -3.24 0.72 7.56
N VAL A 64 -3.57 0.02 8.63
CA VAL A 64 -4.92 -0.31 9.05
C VAL A 64 -5.20 0.36 10.39
N TYR A 65 -6.41 0.88 10.54
CA TYR A 65 -6.82 1.73 11.65
C TYR A 65 -8.11 1.25 12.31
N LEU A 66 -8.32 1.71 13.54
CA LEU A 66 -9.62 1.71 14.19
C LEU A 66 -10.41 2.99 13.85
N GLN A 67 -11.67 3.06 14.26
CA GLN A 67 -12.53 4.22 14.03
C GLN A 67 -11.95 5.52 14.61
N ASN A 68 -11.24 5.42 15.75
CA ASN A 68 -10.55 6.54 16.39
C ASN A 68 -9.21 6.92 15.70
N LYS A 69 -8.91 6.33 14.53
CA LYS A 69 -7.66 6.49 13.77
C LYS A 69 -6.39 5.96 14.46
N SER A 70 -6.51 5.17 15.53
CA SER A 70 -5.38 4.42 16.09
C SER A 70 -4.91 3.37 15.08
N VAL A 71 -3.60 3.27 14.89
CA VAL A 71 -2.99 2.26 14.02
C VAL A 71 -3.10 0.89 14.69
N VAL A 72 -3.53 -0.12 13.94
CA VAL A 72 -3.64 -1.52 14.39
C VAL A 72 -2.50 -2.37 13.82
N GLY A 73 -2.09 -2.05 12.60
CA GLY A 73 -1.19 -2.89 11.84
C GLY A 73 -1.17 -2.50 10.37
N LYS A 74 -0.79 -3.45 9.53
CA LYS A 74 -0.74 -3.27 8.08
C LYS A 74 -1.25 -4.50 7.33
N VAL A 75 -1.87 -4.31 6.18
CA VAL A 75 -2.34 -5.41 5.32
C VAL A 75 -1.13 -6.25 4.86
N ASP A 76 -1.20 -7.56 4.98
CA ASP A 76 -0.12 -8.47 4.55
C ASP A 76 -0.56 -9.38 3.40
N GLU A 77 -1.67 -10.08 3.55
CA GLU A 77 -2.21 -10.98 2.51
C GLU A 77 -3.63 -10.59 2.06
N ILE A 78 -3.94 -10.84 0.79
CA ILE A 78 -5.28 -10.69 0.21
C ILE A 78 -5.64 -12.00 -0.46
N LEU A 79 -6.76 -12.60 -0.06
CA LEU A 79 -7.15 -13.96 -0.42
C LEU A 79 -8.66 -14.10 -0.55
N GLY A 80 -9.11 -15.30 -0.92
CA GLY A 80 -10.53 -15.61 -1.13
C GLY A 80 -11.03 -15.33 -2.55
N PRO A 81 -12.27 -15.72 -2.84
CA PRO A 81 -12.88 -15.47 -4.14
C PRO A 81 -13.28 -14.00 -4.29
N ILE A 82 -13.44 -13.53 -5.52
CA ILE A 82 -13.64 -12.11 -5.83
C ILE A 82 -14.93 -11.50 -5.22
N ASN A 83 -15.92 -12.34 -4.97
CA ASN A 83 -17.19 -11.96 -4.34
C ASN A 83 -17.12 -11.89 -2.81
N GLU A 84 -16.16 -12.58 -2.20
CA GLU A 84 -15.99 -12.71 -0.75
C GLU A 84 -14.49 -12.64 -0.44
N ALA A 85 -13.89 -11.47 -0.65
CA ALA A 85 -12.48 -11.27 -0.39
C ALA A 85 -12.20 -11.22 1.13
N TYR A 86 -11.07 -11.78 1.51
CA TYR A 86 -10.50 -11.74 2.85
C TYR A 86 -9.12 -11.10 2.78
N PHE A 87 -8.69 -10.52 3.90
CA PHE A 87 -7.33 -10.01 4.01
C PHE A 87 -6.78 -10.27 5.41
N SER A 88 -5.48 -10.53 5.49
CA SER A 88 -4.76 -10.58 6.74
C SER A 88 -4.15 -9.22 7.07
N VAL A 89 -4.05 -8.92 8.35
CA VAL A 89 -3.35 -7.74 8.83
C VAL A 89 -2.31 -8.19 9.84
N LYS A 90 -1.06 -7.82 9.58
CA LYS A 90 0.04 -7.98 10.50
C LYS A 90 -0.06 -6.94 11.60
N MET A 91 -0.14 -7.40 12.85
CA MET A 91 -0.30 -6.52 14.01
C MET A 91 0.91 -5.61 14.19
N SER A 92 0.66 -4.36 14.57
CA SER A 92 1.72 -3.45 15.03
C SER A 92 2.19 -3.84 16.43
N GLU A 93 3.37 -3.36 16.82
CA GLU A 93 3.89 -3.56 18.17
C GLU A 93 2.89 -3.10 19.24
N GLY A 94 2.65 -3.94 20.25
CA GLY A 94 1.69 -3.68 21.32
C GLY A 94 0.22 -3.95 20.99
N MET A 95 -0.11 -4.30 19.74
CA MET A 95 -1.45 -4.73 19.34
C MET A 95 -1.55 -6.25 19.35
N VAL A 96 -2.65 -6.79 19.87
CA VAL A 96 -2.86 -8.23 20.03
C VAL A 96 -4.12 -8.65 19.29
N ALA A 97 -3.99 -9.52 18.29
CA ALA A 97 -5.11 -9.94 17.44
C ALA A 97 -6.26 -10.60 18.24
N THR A 98 -5.95 -11.33 19.32
CA THR A 98 -6.95 -11.98 20.18
C THR A 98 -7.76 -11.02 21.06
N SER A 99 -7.37 -9.75 21.14
CA SER A 99 -8.14 -8.73 21.86
C SER A 99 -9.39 -8.27 21.10
N PHE A 100 -9.43 -8.50 19.79
CA PHE A 100 -10.55 -8.16 18.92
C PHE A 100 -11.68 -9.17 18.99
N LYS A 101 -12.90 -8.70 18.79
CA LYS A 101 -14.11 -9.52 18.75
C LYS A 101 -14.60 -9.64 17.32
N ARG A 102 -15.20 -10.79 17.01
CA ARG A 102 -15.82 -11.03 15.71
C ARG A 102 -16.82 -9.91 15.39
N GLY A 103 -16.65 -9.28 14.23
CA GLY A 103 -17.47 -8.16 13.79
C GLY A 103 -16.90 -6.78 14.08
N ASP A 104 -15.79 -6.67 14.83
CA ASP A 104 -15.11 -5.38 15.04
C ASP A 104 -14.70 -4.76 13.71
N ARG A 105 -15.02 -3.47 13.55
CA ARG A 105 -14.83 -2.74 12.29
C ARG A 105 -13.39 -2.28 12.14
N ILE A 106 -12.86 -2.50 10.95
CA ILE A 106 -11.50 -2.19 10.56
C ILE A 106 -11.53 -1.13 9.45
N TYR A 107 -10.63 -0.16 9.54
CA TYR A 107 -10.60 1.01 8.68
C TYR A 107 -9.28 1.18 7.94
N ILE A 108 -9.31 1.86 6.79
CA ILE A 108 -8.14 2.13 5.94
C ILE A 108 -8.20 3.55 5.37
N GLY A 109 -7.05 4.11 5.00
CA GLY A 109 -6.98 5.38 4.27
C GLY A 109 -7.69 5.28 2.92
N SER A 110 -8.47 6.31 2.56
CA SER A 110 -9.22 6.36 1.30
C SER A 110 -8.31 6.32 0.05
N ASP A 111 -7.04 6.73 0.20
CA ASP A 111 -6.00 6.72 -0.82
C ASP A 111 -5.30 5.35 -0.97
N LYS A 112 -5.63 4.36 -0.12
CA LYS A 112 -4.99 3.04 -0.09
C LYS A 112 -5.85 1.90 -0.65
N LEU A 113 -6.75 2.23 -1.57
CA LEU A 113 -7.67 1.28 -2.20
C LEU A 113 -7.48 1.24 -3.72
N LEU A 114 -7.57 0.04 -4.30
CA LEU A 114 -7.52 -0.23 -5.73
C LEU A 114 -8.90 -0.65 -6.25
N PRO A 115 -9.34 -0.15 -7.42
CA PRO A 115 -10.54 -0.65 -8.07
C PRO A 115 -10.42 -2.14 -8.43
N ILE A 116 -11.46 -2.93 -8.18
CA ILE A 116 -11.49 -4.38 -8.45
C ILE A 116 -11.25 -4.72 -9.93
N GLU A 117 -11.63 -3.82 -10.84
CA GLU A 117 -11.41 -3.96 -12.29
C GLU A 117 -9.94 -4.15 -12.67
N ARG A 118 -9.01 -3.69 -11.83
CA ARG A 118 -7.56 -3.91 -12.05
C ARG A 118 -7.15 -5.36 -11.91
N PHE A 119 -7.95 -6.16 -11.21
CA PHE A 119 -7.73 -7.59 -10.97
C PHE A 119 -8.58 -8.48 -11.89
N LEU A 120 -9.50 -7.88 -12.66
CA LEU A 120 -10.29 -8.58 -13.66
C LEU A 120 -9.61 -8.56 -15.03
N PRO A 121 -9.75 -9.62 -15.85
CA PRO A 121 -9.26 -9.61 -17.21
C PRO A 121 -9.95 -8.47 -17.98
N LYS A 122 -9.14 -7.63 -18.63
CA LYS A 122 -9.68 -6.62 -19.54
C LYS A 122 -10.46 -7.33 -20.65
N PRO A 123 -11.63 -6.81 -21.07
CA PRO A 123 -12.31 -7.33 -22.24
C PRO A 123 -11.32 -7.37 -23.40
N LYS A 124 -11.23 -8.51 -24.11
CA LYS A 124 -10.42 -8.57 -25.33
C LYS A 124 -11.01 -7.55 -26.29
N VAL A 125 -10.25 -6.50 -26.61
CA VAL A 125 -10.62 -5.60 -27.70
C VAL A 125 -10.56 -6.45 -28.96
N THR A 126 -11.71 -6.92 -29.43
CA THR A 126 -11.87 -7.55 -30.74
C THR A 126 -11.73 -6.47 -31.80
N GLY A 127 -10.52 -5.93 -31.91
CA GLY A 127 -10.12 -5.05 -33.00
C GLY A 127 -10.18 -5.87 -34.28
N LYS A 128 -11.24 -5.65 -35.07
CA LYS A 128 -11.21 -5.90 -36.51
C LYS A 128 -9.92 -5.28 -37.02
N LYS A 129 -8.98 -6.10 -37.52
CA LYS A 129 -7.93 -5.57 -38.40
C LYS A 129 -8.64 -4.73 -39.46
N PRO A 130 -8.25 -3.48 -39.74
CA PRO A 130 -8.73 -2.83 -40.94
C PRO A 130 -8.35 -3.77 -42.08
N VAL A 131 -9.36 -4.23 -42.82
CA VAL A 131 -9.14 -4.97 -44.06
C VAL A 131 -8.30 -4.03 -44.92
N SER A 132 -7.03 -4.37 -45.11
CA SER A 132 -6.19 -3.73 -46.11
C SER A 132 -6.87 -4.00 -47.43
N LEU A 133 -7.59 -2.99 -47.94
CA LEU A 133 -8.13 -2.97 -49.28
C LEU A 133 -6.94 -3.15 -50.22
N GLU A 134 -6.89 -4.31 -50.86
CA GLU A 134 -6.11 -4.53 -52.07
C GLU A 134 -6.49 -3.44 -53.07
N TRP A 135 -5.54 -2.57 -53.41
CA TRP A 135 -5.62 -1.80 -54.62
C TRP A 135 -4.92 -2.60 -55.70
N THR A 136 -5.74 -3.07 -56.63
CA THR A 136 -5.39 -3.78 -57.86
C THR A 136 -4.38 -3.02 -58.71
N GLU A 137 -3.55 -3.78 -59.43
CA GLU A 137 -2.82 -3.36 -60.63
C GLU A 137 -3.59 -2.34 -61.48
N ASN A 138 -2.93 -1.23 -61.82
CA ASN A 138 -2.76 -0.79 -63.21
C ASN A 138 -1.66 0.27 -63.32
#